data_AF-A0A1W2CHV2-F1
#
_entry.id   AF-A0A1W2CHV2-F1
#
_cell.length_a   1.000
_cell.length_b   1.000
_cell.length_c   1.000
_cell.angle_alpha   90.00
_cell.angle_beta   90.00
_cell.angle_gamma   90.00
#
_symmetry.space_group_name_H-M   'P 1'
#
loop_
_entity.id
_entity.type
_entity.pdbx_description
1 polymer ?
#
loop_
_entity_poly.entity_id
_entity_poly.type
_entity_poly.pdbx_seq_one_letter_code
_entity_poly.pdbx_strand_id
1 'polypeptide(L)'
;MTETEPDLRERLARQHYERYWRSVATLNDYPSVCHTRRCRRMMACEGVMVTSEYQRPAMKERETLGLPPDTVAWLPACLAHDDPEYFELMQDCERWLREVMRDVGGLILPRFECMDPPRQTLPAGRKRRPEARYFKLILGNRGLIEF
;
A
#
# COMPACT_ATOMS: atom_id res chain seq x y z
N MET A 1 14.16 12.38 23.61
CA MET A 1 13.32 11.20 23.88
C MET A 1 13.88 10.07 23.03
N THR A 2 14.49 9.06 23.64
CA THR A 2 15.03 7.89 22.93
C THR A 2 13.88 6.92 22.69
N GLU A 3 13.49 6.72 21.42
CA GLU A 3 12.55 5.66 21.04
C GLU A 3 13.10 4.31 21.51
N THR A 4 12.24 3.50 22.13
CA THR A 4 12.60 2.13 22.48
C THR A 4 12.59 1.26 21.22
N GLU A 5 13.56 0.34 21.11
CA GLU A 5 13.69 -0.60 19.99
C GLU A 5 12.38 -1.33 19.58
N PRO A 6 11.51 -1.80 20.52
CA PRO A 6 10.20 -2.35 20.16
C PRO A 6 9.27 -1.36 19.45
N ASP A 7 9.27 -0.08 19.83
CA ASP A 7 8.43 0.96 19.21
C ASP A 7 8.88 1.24 17.75
N LEU A 8 10.19 1.26 17.52
CA LEU A 8 10.75 1.41 16.17
C LEU A 8 10.35 0.24 15.26
N ARG A 9 10.44 -1.00 15.74
CA ARG A 9 10.11 -2.20 14.96
C ARG A 9 8.63 -2.20 14.56
N GLU A 10 7.74 -1.87 15.49
CA GLU A 10 6.31 -1.79 15.23
C GLU A 10 5.97 -0.68 14.22
N ARG A 11 6.63 0.48 14.33
CA ARG A 11 6.49 1.57 13.36
C ARG A 11 6.94 1.14 11.96
N LEU A 12 8.08 0.49 11.83
CA LEU A 12 8.59 0.00 10.54
C LEU A 12 7.68 -1.07 9.94
N ALA A 13 7.16 -1.98 10.76
CA ALA A 13 6.19 -2.98 10.33
C ALA A 13 4.90 -2.33 9.79
N ARG A 14 4.35 -1.34 10.49
CA ARG A 14 3.19 -0.56 10.03
C ARG A 14 3.45 0.17 8.71
N GLN A 15 4.60 0.83 8.58
CA GLN A 15 4.98 1.50 7.33
C GLN A 15 5.15 0.54 6.16
N HIS A 16 5.76 -0.63 6.41
CA HIS A 16 5.88 -1.67 5.39
C HIS A 16 4.50 -2.18 4.96
N TYR A 17 3.62 -2.45 5.93
CA TYR A 17 2.25 -2.91 5.67
C TYR A 17 1.43 -1.90 4.88
N GLU A 18 1.54 -0.62 5.21
CA GLU A 18 0.90 0.46 4.47
C GLU A 18 1.41 0.50 3.01
N ARG A 19 2.73 0.48 2.81
CA ARG A 19 3.30 0.47 1.45
C ARG A 19 2.86 -0.77 0.67
N TYR A 20 2.74 -1.90 1.33
CA TYR A 20 2.29 -3.16 0.73
C TYR A 20 0.88 -3.01 0.18
N TRP A 21 -0.10 -2.66 1.00
CA TRP A 21 -1.49 -2.56 0.53
C TRP A 21 -1.73 -1.44 -0.47
N ARG A 22 -1.02 -0.32 -0.35
CA ARG A 22 -1.07 0.73 -1.38
C ARG A 22 -0.46 0.27 -2.71
N SER A 23 0.56 -0.60 -2.66
CA SER A 23 1.13 -1.23 -3.85
C SER A 23 0.15 -2.18 -4.51
N VAL A 24 -0.49 -3.06 -3.73
CA VAL A 24 -1.54 -3.96 -4.23
C VAL A 24 -2.66 -3.15 -4.91
N ALA A 25 -3.16 -2.10 -4.23
CA ALA A 25 -4.19 -1.23 -4.78
C ALA A 25 -3.77 -0.63 -6.13
N THR A 26 -2.56 -0.09 -6.17
CA THR A 26 -2.03 0.58 -7.36
C THR A 26 -1.81 -0.39 -8.51
N LEU A 27 -1.36 -1.61 -8.21
CA LEU A 27 -1.14 -2.66 -9.21
C LEU A 27 -2.44 -3.15 -9.82
N ASN A 28 -3.47 -3.35 -9.00
CA ASN A 28 -4.79 -3.76 -9.44
C ASN A 28 -5.57 -2.64 -10.17
N ASP A 29 -4.90 -1.54 -10.53
CA ASP A 29 -5.49 -0.35 -11.13
C ASP A 29 -6.63 0.30 -10.34
N TYR A 30 -6.79 -0.08 -9.06
CA TYR A 30 -7.84 0.42 -8.19
C TYR A 30 -7.95 1.97 -8.16
N PRO A 31 -6.84 2.74 -8.24
CA PRO A 31 -6.93 4.19 -8.33
C PRO A 31 -7.81 4.72 -9.45
N SER A 32 -8.04 3.99 -10.56
CA SER A 32 -8.89 4.44 -11.68
C SER A 32 -10.39 4.43 -11.34
N VAL A 33 -10.82 3.49 -10.50
CA VAL A 33 -12.22 3.34 -10.05
C VAL A 33 -12.49 3.96 -8.66
N CYS A 34 -11.44 4.22 -7.88
CA CYS A 34 -11.53 4.82 -6.56
C CYS A 34 -12.34 6.15 -6.57
N HIS A 35 -13.28 6.33 -5.64
CA HIS A 35 -14.07 7.56 -5.52
C HIS A 35 -13.26 8.81 -5.12
N THR A 36 -12.08 8.65 -4.54
CA THR A 36 -11.19 9.77 -4.21
C THR A 36 -10.53 10.34 -5.47
N ARG A 37 -10.91 11.57 -5.84
CA ARG A 37 -10.39 12.28 -7.03
C ARG A 37 -8.86 12.34 -7.08
N ARG A 38 -8.22 12.48 -5.92
CA ARG A 38 -6.77 12.59 -5.82
C ARG A 38 -6.08 11.28 -6.19
N CYS A 39 -6.59 10.14 -5.70
CA CYS A 39 -6.11 8.81 -6.08
C CYS A 39 -6.17 8.60 -7.61
N ARG A 40 -7.32 8.93 -8.23
CA ARG A 40 -7.49 8.89 -9.71
C ARG A 40 -6.46 9.74 -10.44
N ARG A 41 -6.26 10.99 -10.00
CA ARG A 41 -5.30 11.91 -10.65
C ARG A 41 -3.86 11.41 -10.54
N MET A 42 -3.52 10.82 -9.41
CA MET A 42 -2.16 10.38 -9.12
C MET A 42 -1.87 8.97 -9.64
N MET A 43 -2.90 8.18 -9.94
CA MET A 43 -2.84 6.75 -10.22
C MET A 43 -2.13 5.99 -9.09
N ALA A 44 -2.46 6.34 -7.85
CA ALA A 44 -1.92 5.73 -6.63
C ALA A 44 -2.94 5.92 -5.49
N CYS A 45 -3.21 4.90 -4.65
CA CYS A 45 -4.13 5.11 -3.52
C CYS A 45 -3.42 5.88 -2.39
N GLU A 46 -4.01 7.03 -2.04
CA GLU A 46 -3.60 7.94 -0.97
C GLU A 46 -4.64 7.98 0.17
N GLY A 47 -5.59 7.05 0.18
CA GLY A 47 -6.61 6.94 1.23
C GLY A 47 -5.99 6.78 2.61
N VAL A 48 -6.71 7.26 3.64
CA VAL A 48 -6.34 7.06 5.05
C VAL A 48 -6.34 5.56 5.35
N MET A 49 -5.37 5.08 6.12
CA MET A 49 -5.34 3.68 6.54
C MET A 49 -6.37 3.46 7.66
N VAL A 50 -7.32 2.56 7.47
CA VAL A 50 -8.42 2.27 8.41
C VAL A 50 -8.53 0.77 8.65
N THR A 51 -9.07 0.39 9.80
CA THR A 51 -9.37 -1.00 10.10
C THR A 51 -10.39 -1.56 9.13
N SER A 52 -10.17 -2.76 8.61
CA SER A 52 -11.12 -3.42 7.70
C SER A 52 -11.61 -4.76 8.26
N GLU A 53 -12.91 -4.99 8.19
CA GLU A 53 -13.54 -6.28 8.52
C GLU A 53 -12.98 -7.43 7.68
N TYR A 54 -12.58 -7.15 6.45
CA TYR A 54 -12.00 -8.14 5.55
C TYR A 54 -10.69 -8.75 6.07
N GLN A 55 -9.97 -8.02 6.94
CA GLN A 55 -8.70 -8.48 7.52
C GLN A 55 -8.87 -9.15 8.89
N ARG A 56 -10.10 -9.21 9.42
CA ARG A 56 -10.41 -9.83 10.72
C ARG A 56 -9.91 -11.28 10.84
N PRO A 57 -10.01 -12.14 9.81
CA PRO A 57 -9.44 -13.50 9.88
C PRO A 57 -7.90 -13.49 10.07
N ALA A 58 -7.19 -12.65 9.32
CA ALA A 58 -5.74 -12.52 9.43
C ALA A 58 -5.30 -11.95 10.79
N MET A 59 -6.10 -11.07 11.38
CA MET A 59 -5.87 -10.54 12.74
C MET A 59 -5.99 -11.65 13.79
N LYS A 60 -7.04 -12.48 13.69
CA LYS A 60 -7.23 -13.63 14.60
C LYS A 60 -6.08 -14.64 14.49
N GLU A 61 -5.62 -14.93 13.28
CA GLU A 61 -4.46 -15.81 13.08
C GLU A 61 -3.22 -15.28 13.80
N ARG A 62 -2.92 -13.97 13.67
CA ARG A 62 -1.78 -13.36 14.38
C ARG A 62 -1.92 -13.42 15.89
N GLU A 63 -3.11 -13.14 16.41
CA GLU A 63 -3.41 -13.24 17.84
C GLU A 63 -3.15 -14.66 18.35
N THR A 64 -3.57 -15.69 17.60
CA THR A 64 -3.29 -17.10 17.95
C THR A 64 -1.80 -17.45 17.93
N LEU A 65 -0.99 -16.72 17.14
CA LEU A 65 0.46 -16.84 17.09
C LEU A 65 1.18 -15.96 18.13
N GLY A 66 0.45 -15.25 19.00
CA GLY A 66 1.02 -14.32 19.98
C GLY A 66 1.63 -13.06 19.35
N LEU A 67 1.27 -12.75 18.10
CA LEU A 67 1.71 -11.55 17.38
C LEU A 67 0.68 -10.42 17.55
N PRO A 68 1.13 -9.14 17.54
CA PRO A 68 0.22 -8.01 17.61
C PRO A 68 -0.79 -8.02 16.44
N PRO A 69 -2.11 -8.03 16.71
CA PRO A 69 -3.13 -8.11 15.66
C PRO A 69 -3.20 -6.82 14.83
N ASP A 70 -2.90 -5.67 15.44
CA ASP A 70 -3.11 -4.33 14.87
C ASP A 70 -2.21 -4.04 13.67
N THR A 71 -1.05 -4.70 13.62
CA THR A 71 -0.04 -4.49 12.55
C THR A 71 -0.53 -4.84 11.14
N VAL A 72 -1.60 -5.63 11.02
CA VAL A 72 -2.15 -6.07 9.72
C VAL A 72 -3.60 -5.65 9.49
N ALA A 73 -4.14 -4.81 10.35
CA ALA A 73 -5.56 -4.51 10.35
C ALA A 73 -5.97 -3.46 9.33
N TRP A 74 -5.00 -2.80 8.69
CA TRP A 74 -5.25 -1.56 7.98
C TRP A 74 -5.26 -1.71 6.46
N LEU A 75 -6.37 -1.33 5.85
CA LEU A 75 -6.47 -1.06 4.42
C LEU A 75 -6.60 0.44 4.19
N PRO A 76 -6.18 0.94 3.01
CA PRO A 76 -6.62 2.24 2.58
C PRO A 76 -8.16 2.31 2.61
N ALA A 77 -8.74 3.38 3.15
CA ALA A 77 -10.19 3.58 3.26
C ALA A 77 -10.91 3.51 1.90
N CYS A 78 -10.14 3.78 0.84
CA CYS A 78 -10.56 3.58 -0.53
C CYS A 78 -11.02 2.12 -0.74
N LEU A 79 -10.22 1.15 -0.28
CA LEU A 79 -10.49 -0.29 -0.37
C LEU A 79 -11.34 -0.84 0.77
N ALA A 80 -11.19 -0.31 1.98
CA ALA A 80 -11.83 -0.85 3.18
C ALA A 80 -13.36 -0.79 3.15
N HIS A 81 -13.91 0.15 2.38
CA HIS A 81 -15.35 0.40 2.25
C HIS A 81 -15.91 0.04 0.87
N ASP A 82 -15.09 -0.55 0.00
CA ASP A 82 -15.53 -0.95 -1.34
C ASP A 82 -16.28 -2.29 -1.33
N ASP A 83 -16.93 -2.59 -2.45
CA ASP A 83 -17.68 -3.83 -2.67
C ASP A 83 -16.81 -5.06 -2.38
N PRO A 84 -17.34 -6.09 -1.69
CA PRO A 84 -16.65 -7.37 -1.50
C PRO A 84 -16.02 -7.95 -2.78
N GLU A 85 -16.66 -7.79 -3.94
CA GLU A 85 -16.12 -8.28 -5.22
C GLU A 85 -14.77 -7.62 -5.57
N TYR A 86 -14.61 -6.31 -5.29
CA TYR A 86 -13.33 -5.63 -5.46
C TYR A 86 -12.27 -6.12 -4.47
N PHE A 87 -12.69 -6.48 -3.25
CA PHE A 87 -11.77 -7.05 -2.28
C PHE A 87 -11.25 -8.44 -2.72
N GLU A 88 -12.08 -9.26 -3.37
CA GLU A 88 -11.65 -10.54 -3.94
C GLU A 88 -10.63 -10.36 -5.06
N LEU A 89 -10.89 -9.47 -6.03
CA LEU A 89 -9.93 -9.15 -7.10
C LEU A 89 -8.59 -8.65 -6.54
N MET A 90 -8.66 -7.87 -5.46
CA MET A 90 -7.48 -7.39 -4.75
C MET A 90 -6.69 -8.51 -4.07
N GLN A 91 -7.33 -9.60 -3.61
CA GLN A 91 -6.64 -10.74 -3.02
C GLN A 91 -5.79 -11.49 -4.05
N ASP A 92 -6.21 -11.57 -5.31
CA ASP A 92 -5.40 -12.20 -6.36
C ASP A 92 -4.14 -11.38 -6.65
N CYS A 93 -4.28 -10.04 -6.70
CA CYS A 93 -3.14 -9.14 -6.83
C CYS A 93 -2.21 -9.19 -5.60
N GLU A 94 -2.78 -9.31 -4.40
CA GLU A 94 -2.04 -9.48 -3.13
C GLU A 94 -1.21 -10.76 -3.15
N ARG A 95 -1.83 -11.88 -3.54
CA ARG A 95 -1.19 -13.20 -3.63
C ARG A 95 -0.03 -13.17 -4.62
N TRP A 96 -0.26 -12.63 -5.81
CA TRP A 96 0.77 -12.46 -6.83
C TRP A 96 1.94 -11.60 -6.33
N LEU A 97 1.66 -10.45 -5.70
CA LEU A 97 2.71 -9.58 -5.17
C LEU A 97 3.51 -10.28 -4.07
N ARG A 98 2.85 -11.08 -3.23
CA ARG A 98 3.48 -11.86 -2.17
C ARG A 98 4.42 -12.94 -2.74
N GLU A 99 4.02 -13.60 -3.82
CA GLU A 99 4.86 -14.57 -4.54
C GLU A 99 6.08 -13.89 -5.16
N VAL A 100 5.89 -12.79 -5.89
CA VAL A 100 6.99 -12.00 -6.45
C VAL A 100 7.97 -11.56 -5.37
N MET A 101 7.47 -11.04 -4.25
CA MET A 101 8.33 -10.61 -3.13
C MET A 101 9.14 -11.78 -2.54
N ARG A 102 8.58 -12.99 -2.51
CA ARG A 102 9.27 -14.20 -2.05
C ARG A 102 10.38 -14.59 -3.03
N ASP A 103 10.07 -14.63 -4.32
CA ASP A 103 10.98 -15.12 -5.36
C ASP A 103 12.19 -14.20 -5.56
N VAL A 104 12.00 -12.88 -5.45
CA VAL A 104 13.08 -11.89 -5.60
C VAL A 104 13.87 -11.65 -4.30
N GLY A 105 13.53 -12.34 -3.20
CA GLY A 105 14.19 -12.14 -1.91
C GLY A 105 13.89 -10.80 -1.24
N GLY A 106 12.74 -10.21 -1.57
CA GLY A 106 12.28 -8.90 -1.07
C GLY A 106 12.25 -7.81 -2.14
N LEU A 107 11.14 -7.09 -2.20
CA LEU A 107 10.96 -5.94 -3.08
C LEU A 107 10.93 -4.65 -2.25
N ILE A 108 11.68 -3.64 -2.67
CA ILE A 108 11.53 -2.30 -2.10
C ILE A 108 10.23 -1.73 -2.65
N LEU A 109 9.19 -1.73 -1.81
CA LEU A 109 7.90 -1.16 -2.14
C LEU A 109 8.00 0.37 -2.19
N PRO A 110 7.35 1.02 -3.17
CA PRO A 110 7.41 2.45 -3.36
C PRO A 110 6.86 3.19 -2.15
N ARG A 111 7.37 4.39 -1.92
CA ARG A 111 6.78 5.28 -0.92
C ARG A 111 5.57 5.95 -1.53
N PHE A 112 4.43 5.75 -0.87
CA PHE A 112 3.22 6.52 -1.09
C PHE A 112 3.22 7.65 -0.06
N GLU A 113 4.12 8.61 -0.22
CA GLU A 113 4.02 9.83 0.58
C GLU A 113 2.67 10.46 0.23
N CYS A 114 1.79 10.59 1.23
CA CYS A 114 0.57 11.36 1.11
C CYS A 114 1.00 12.80 0.79
N MET A 115 1.11 13.13 -0.50
CA MET A 115 1.41 14.48 -0.96
C MET A 115 0.21 15.38 -0.69
N ASP A 116 -0.12 15.70 0.56
CA ASP A 116 -0.55 17.07 0.75
C ASP A 116 0.68 17.90 0.39
N PRO A 117 0.76 18.54 -0.80
CA PRO A 117 1.64 19.69 -0.80
C PRO A 117 1.00 20.60 0.26
N PRO A 118 1.74 21.08 1.28
CA PRO A 118 1.41 22.40 1.76
C PRO A 118 1.29 23.28 0.51
N ARG A 119 0.29 24.17 0.46
CA ARG A 119 0.26 25.27 -0.52
C ARG A 119 1.52 26.12 -0.32
N GLN A 120 2.67 25.61 -0.71
CA GLN A 120 3.95 26.25 -0.69
C GLN A 120 4.50 26.00 -2.07
N THR A 121 4.46 27.08 -2.84
CA THR A 121 5.23 27.34 -4.04
C THR A 121 6.54 26.56 -4.04
N LEU A 122 6.57 25.42 -4.73
CA LEU A 122 7.82 24.79 -5.12
C LEU A 122 8.53 25.76 -6.08
N PRO A 123 9.85 26.00 -5.91
CA PRO A 123 10.61 26.77 -6.87
C PRO A 123 10.47 26.13 -8.26
N ALA A 124 10.19 26.96 -9.26
CA ALA A 124 9.98 26.55 -10.63
C ALA A 124 11.17 25.69 -11.10
N GLY A 125 10.94 24.39 -11.34
CA GLY A 125 11.94 23.54 -12.00
C GLY A 125 12.04 22.10 -11.52
N ARG A 126 11.56 21.72 -10.32
CA ARG A 126 11.59 20.32 -9.88
C ARG A 126 10.21 19.81 -9.48
N LYS A 127 9.51 19.20 -10.45
CA LYS A 127 8.36 18.35 -10.14
C LYS A 127 8.89 17.04 -9.55
N ARG A 128 8.77 16.82 -8.23
CA ARG A 128 8.91 15.47 -7.68
C ARG A 128 7.84 14.60 -8.35
N ARG A 129 8.27 13.64 -9.17
CA ARG A 129 7.33 12.68 -9.79
C ARG A 129 7.05 11.59 -8.74
N PRO A 130 5.79 11.18 -8.54
CA PRO A 130 5.48 10.17 -7.53
C PRO A 130 6.13 8.84 -7.90
N GLU A 131 6.88 8.23 -6.98
CA GLU A 131 7.50 6.91 -7.16
C GLU A 131 6.46 5.85 -7.56
N ALA A 132 5.25 5.95 -7.02
CA ALA A 132 4.12 5.06 -7.31
C ALA A 132 3.74 4.98 -8.80
N ARG A 133 3.87 6.07 -9.57
CA ARG A 133 3.55 6.08 -11.01
C ARG A 133 4.48 5.20 -11.84
N TYR A 134 5.67 4.94 -11.33
CA TYR A 134 6.66 4.10 -12.01
C TYR A 134 6.64 2.67 -11.49
N PHE A 135 5.83 2.33 -10.49
CA PHE A 135 5.88 0.98 -9.92
C PHE A 135 5.47 -0.09 -10.93
N LYS A 136 4.37 0.11 -11.67
CA LYS A 136 4.01 -0.75 -12.81
C LYS A 136 5.13 -0.80 -13.86
N LEU A 137 5.73 0.34 -14.19
CA LEU A 137 6.87 0.41 -15.12
C LEU A 137 8.10 -0.36 -14.64
N ILE A 138 8.43 -0.30 -13.34
CA ILE A 138 9.56 -0.98 -12.73
C ILE A 138 9.33 -2.49 -12.74
N LEU A 139 8.11 -2.95 -12.45
CA LEU A 139 7.76 -4.37 -12.50
C LEU A 139 7.76 -4.88 -13.94
N GLY A 140 7.19 -4.12 -14.89
CA GLY A 140 7.22 -4.47 -16.31
C GLY A 140 8.65 -4.52 -16.87
N ASN A 141 9.50 -3.55 -16.55
CA ASN A 141 10.91 -3.55 -16.96
C ASN A 141 11.72 -4.71 -16.34
N ARG A 142 11.25 -5.30 -15.24
CA ARG A 142 11.84 -6.48 -14.61
C ARG A 142 11.23 -7.79 -15.14
N GLY A 143 10.33 -7.72 -16.11
CA GLY A 143 9.61 -8.89 -16.64
C GLY A 143 8.66 -9.52 -15.62
N LEU A 144 8.26 -8.78 -14.59
CA LEU A 144 7.39 -9.30 -13.52
C LEU A 144 5.90 -9.15 -13.88
N ILE A 145 5.54 -8.19 -14.73
CA ILE A 145 4.18 -8.00 -15.26
C ILE A 145 4.23 -7.65 -16.75
N GLU A 146 3.22 -8.08 -17.51
CA GLU A 146 2.99 -7.65 -18.89
C GLU A 146 1.94 -6.52 -18.93
N PHE A 147 2.05 -5.60 -19.89
CA PHE A 147 1.16 -4.42 -20.02
C PHE A 147 -0.01 -4.67 -20.96
#